data_AF-A0A1Q3DEC4-F1
#
_entry.id   AF-A0A1Q3DEC4-F1
#
_cell.length_a   1.000
_cell.length_b   1.000
_cell.length_c   1.000
_cell.angle_alpha   90.00
_cell.angle_beta   90.00
_cell.angle_gamma   90.00
#
_symmetry.space_group_name_H-M   'P 1'
#
loop_
_entity.id
_entity.type
_entity.pdbx_description
1 polymer ?
#
loop_
_entity_poly.entity_id
_entity_poly.type
_entity_poly.pdbx_seq_one_letter_code
_entity_poly.pdbx_strand_id
1 'polypeptide(L)'
;MSWFDYLCSSHIIYHRLVKLFYANLEKTTICVNKSFVLGEPVEISPAIIAKTLGIPCSGITHFNDIEKSDALKICLERSDFKTIMTVTSSHLPIVTRILLLIVTNTLLPREGSHTLLSERDLKLVVCIKNGTLVNLPYHIINHMLSRLNHIPYPMLISRILASLNIDISDDEHNVKPNPKQLINKAGLKSYNIKFEEGLWVKQQVAGRAP
;
A
#
# COMPACT_ATOMS: atom_id res chain seq x y z
N MET A 1 -10.53 -1.42 -14.33
CA MET A 1 -10.05 -2.30 -13.24
C MET A 1 -10.27 -1.56 -11.93
N SER A 2 -11.06 -2.10 -11.01
CA SER A 2 -11.50 -1.44 -9.76
C SER A 2 -10.35 -0.94 -8.87
N TRP A 3 -9.17 -1.53 -9.03
CA TRP A 3 -7.92 -1.08 -8.43
C TRP A 3 -7.50 0.34 -8.84
N PHE A 4 -7.64 0.68 -10.13
CA PHE A 4 -7.17 1.95 -10.66
C PHE A 4 -7.96 3.08 -10.00
N ASP A 5 -9.26 2.89 -9.83
CA ASP A 5 -10.13 3.84 -9.14
C ASP A 5 -9.68 4.01 -7.68
N TYR A 6 -9.33 2.93 -6.97
CA TYR A 6 -8.80 3.04 -5.60
C TYR A 6 -7.46 3.79 -5.55
N LEU A 7 -6.50 3.48 -6.43
CA LEU A 7 -5.18 4.15 -6.46
C LEU A 7 -5.26 5.62 -6.87
N CYS A 8 -6.13 5.95 -7.82
CA CYS A 8 -6.22 7.28 -8.42
C CYS A 8 -7.23 8.18 -7.70
N SER A 9 -8.02 7.64 -6.79
CA SER A 9 -9.01 8.41 -6.06
C SER A 9 -8.42 9.24 -4.92
N SER A 10 -8.90 10.47 -4.81
CA SER A 10 -8.73 11.32 -3.63
C SER A 10 -9.98 11.24 -2.75
N HIS A 11 -10.28 10.05 -2.20
CA HIS A 11 -11.44 9.90 -1.32
C HIS A 11 -11.24 10.66 0.00
N ILE A 12 -12.35 11.09 0.58
CA ILE A 12 -12.42 11.73 1.89
C ILE A 12 -11.89 10.78 2.96
N ILE A 13 -11.07 11.30 3.88
CA ILE A 13 -10.57 10.59 5.04
C ILE A 13 -11.23 11.17 6.30
N TYR A 14 -12.05 10.36 6.98
CA TYR A 14 -12.70 10.72 8.24
C TYR A 14 -11.75 10.48 9.41
N HIS A 15 -10.82 11.41 9.66
CA HIS A 15 -9.71 11.18 10.60
C HIS A 15 -10.16 10.80 12.01
N ARG A 16 -11.25 11.39 12.54
CA ARG A 16 -11.76 11.06 13.88
C ARG A 16 -12.37 9.67 13.89
N LEU A 17 -13.20 9.34 12.91
CA LEU A 17 -13.83 8.02 12.82
C LEU A 17 -12.81 6.89 12.59
N VAL A 18 -11.79 7.13 11.76
CA VAL A 18 -10.68 6.19 11.57
C VAL A 18 -9.95 5.97 12.89
N LYS A 19 -9.67 7.02 13.67
CA LYS A 19 -9.03 6.87 15.00
C LYS A 19 -9.91 6.06 15.96
N LEU A 20 -11.22 6.33 16.00
CA LEU A 20 -12.17 5.56 16.82
C LEU A 20 -12.20 4.09 16.40
N PHE A 21 -12.22 3.81 15.09
CA PHE A 21 -12.18 2.47 14.56
C PHE A 21 -10.95 1.69 15.07
N TYR A 22 -9.76 2.30 15.02
CA TYR A 22 -8.53 1.63 15.50
C TYR A 22 -8.47 1.53 17.02
N ALA A 23 -8.96 2.53 17.76
CA ALA A 23 -8.98 2.54 19.22
C ALA A 23 -9.85 1.41 19.79
N ASN A 24 -10.95 1.08 19.09
CA ASN A 24 -11.92 0.07 19.52
C ASN A 24 -11.79 -1.26 18.75
N LEU A 25 -10.68 -1.48 18.02
CA LEU A 25 -10.53 -2.68 17.21
C LEU A 25 -10.26 -3.91 18.08
N GLU A 26 -11.23 -4.82 18.09
CA GLU A 26 -11.18 -6.10 18.77
C GLU A 26 -10.83 -7.24 17.81
N LYS A 27 -9.86 -8.05 18.22
CA LYS A 27 -9.49 -9.28 17.51
C LYS A 27 -10.44 -10.40 17.89
N THR A 28 -11.44 -10.64 17.05
CA THR A 28 -12.45 -11.69 17.32
C THR A 28 -12.05 -13.05 16.72
N THR A 29 -11.58 -13.07 15.49
CA THR A 29 -11.10 -14.29 14.79
C THR A 29 -9.92 -13.96 13.88
N ILE A 30 -9.28 -14.97 13.29
CA ILE A 30 -8.14 -14.79 12.36
C ILE A 30 -8.56 -13.97 11.12
N CYS A 31 -9.82 -14.09 10.67
CA CYS A 31 -10.26 -13.53 9.39
C CYS A 31 -11.27 -12.37 9.52
N VAL A 32 -11.88 -12.18 10.69
CA VAL A 32 -12.90 -11.17 10.94
C VAL A 32 -12.56 -10.43 12.23
N ASN A 33 -12.52 -9.11 12.16
CA ASN A 33 -12.31 -8.23 13.30
C ASN A 33 -13.50 -7.29 13.42
N LYS A 34 -13.79 -6.86 14.65
CA LYS A 34 -14.89 -5.96 14.95
C LYS A 34 -14.33 -4.71 15.59
N SER A 35 -15.01 -3.60 15.36
CA SER A 35 -14.78 -2.34 16.03
C SER A 35 -16.11 -1.70 16.33
N PHE A 36 -16.09 -0.64 17.15
CA PHE A 36 -17.26 0.17 17.44
C PHE A 36 -16.95 1.63 17.13
N VAL A 37 -17.75 2.25 16.27
CA VAL A 37 -17.59 3.65 15.87
C VAL A 37 -18.90 4.36 16.12
N LEU A 38 -18.91 5.32 17.04
CA LEU A 38 -20.12 6.07 17.43
C LEU A 38 -21.30 5.18 17.87
N GLY A 39 -21.02 4.04 18.50
CA GLY A 39 -22.05 3.09 18.94
C GLY A 39 -22.43 2.05 17.87
N GLU A 40 -21.99 2.23 16.63
CA GLU A 40 -22.26 1.29 15.53
C GLU A 40 -21.17 0.21 15.43
N PRO A 41 -21.54 -1.08 15.35
CA PRO A 41 -20.58 -2.15 15.14
C PRO A 41 -20.05 -2.14 13.70
N VAL A 42 -18.74 -2.09 13.56
CA VAL A 42 -18.03 -2.11 12.27
C VAL A 42 -17.28 -3.42 12.14
N GLU A 43 -17.68 -4.25 11.18
CA GLU A 43 -16.95 -5.46 10.83
C GLU A 43 -15.91 -5.19 9.74
N ILE A 44 -14.72 -5.79 9.89
CA ILE A 44 -13.72 -5.83 8.82
C ILE A 44 -13.27 -7.27 8.56
N SER A 45 -13.36 -7.65 7.29
CA SER A 45 -12.96 -8.95 6.77
C SER A 45 -12.41 -8.82 5.35
N PRO A 46 -11.66 -9.81 4.82
CA PRO A 46 -11.25 -9.84 3.42
C PRO A 46 -12.43 -9.63 2.45
N ALA A 47 -13.60 -10.20 2.75
CA ALA A 47 -14.79 -10.06 1.93
C ALA A 47 -15.31 -8.61 1.89
N ILE A 48 -15.35 -7.93 3.03
CA ILE A 48 -15.76 -6.52 3.12
C ILE A 48 -14.77 -5.62 2.38
N ILE A 49 -13.47 -5.87 2.51
CA ILE A 49 -12.42 -5.14 1.79
C ILE A 49 -12.56 -5.37 0.27
N ALA A 50 -12.75 -6.62 -0.15
CA ALA A 50 -12.96 -6.99 -1.54
C ALA A 50 -14.16 -6.27 -2.16
N LYS A 51 -15.30 -6.28 -1.46
CA LYS A 51 -16.53 -5.58 -1.86
C LYS A 51 -16.31 -4.08 -1.96
N THR A 52 -15.67 -3.48 -0.95
CA THR A 52 -15.41 -2.03 -0.90
C THR A 52 -14.50 -1.56 -2.03
N LEU A 53 -13.49 -2.37 -2.37
CA LEU A 53 -12.53 -2.06 -3.44
C LEU A 53 -12.96 -2.57 -4.82
N GLY A 54 -14.01 -3.39 -4.92
CA GLY A 54 -14.43 -4.06 -6.15
C GLY A 54 -13.39 -5.03 -6.71
N ILE A 55 -12.59 -5.67 -5.86
CA ILE A 55 -11.49 -6.57 -6.27
C ILE A 55 -11.78 -8.03 -5.88
N PRO A 56 -11.18 -9.02 -6.55
CA PRO A 56 -11.32 -10.42 -6.15
C PRO A 56 -10.73 -10.69 -4.76
N CYS A 57 -11.38 -11.57 -4.01
CA CYS A 57 -10.91 -12.11 -2.74
C CYS A 57 -10.32 -13.52 -2.91
N SER A 58 -9.56 -13.73 -3.98
CA SER A 58 -9.01 -15.02 -4.41
C SER A 58 -7.56 -14.86 -4.88
N GLY A 59 -6.88 -15.99 -5.09
CA GLY A 59 -5.46 -16.03 -5.46
C GLY A 59 -4.58 -16.45 -4.29
N ILE A 60 -3.26 -16.35 -4.48
CA ILE A 60 -2.30 -16.77 -3.47
C ILE A 60 -2.35 -15.87 -2.23
N THR A 61 -2.20 -16.48 -1.06
CA THR A 61 -2.20 -15.84 0.26
C THR A 61 -0.81 -15.90 0.92
N HIS A 62 0.12 -16.65 0.31
CA HIS A 62 1.47 -16.89 0.78
C HIS A 62 2.43 -16.69 -0.40
N PHE A 63 3.68 -16.34 -0.11
CA PHE A 63 4.70 -16.17 -1.14
C PHE A 63 5.84 -17.19 -0.98
N ASN A 64 5.51 -18.40 -0.53
CA ASN A 64 6.51 -19.42 -0.20
C ASN A 64 7.21 -19.95 -1.46
N ASP A 65 6.50 -19.99 -2.58
CA ASP A 65 7.02 -20.47 -3.87
C ASP A 65 7.96 -19.45 -4.55
N ILE A 66 8.08 -18.25 -4.00
CA ILE A 66 8.97 -17.21 -4.52
C ILE A 66 10.12 -17.06 -3.53
N GLU A 67 11.32 -17.49 -3.90
CA GLU A 67 12.51 -17.24 -3.08
C GLU A 67 12.87 -15.75 -3.09
N LYS A 68 13.45 -15.25 -1.99
CA LYS A 68 13.91 -13.85 -1.91
C LYS A 68 14.98 -13.53 -2.97
N SER A 69 15.89 -14.47 -3.21
CA SER A 69 16.96 -14.38 -4.19
C SER A 69 16.40 -14.21 -5.62
N ASP A 70 15.39 -15.02 -5.96
CA ASP A 70 14.73 -14.94 -7.26
C ASP A 70 13.86 -13.70 -7.40
N ALA A 71 13.20 -13.28 -6.32
CA ALA A 71 12.47 -12.01 -6.33
C ALA A 71 13.39 -10.82 -6.58
N LEU A 72 14.59 -10.83 -6.00
CA LEU A 72 15.62 -9.82 -6.26
C LEU A 72 16.08 -9.84 -7.73
N LYS A 73 16.37 -11.01 -8.30
CA LYS A 73 16.76 -11.15 -9.72
C LYS A 73 15.71 -10.55 -10.65
N ILE A 74 14.45 -10.92 -10.44
CA ILE A 74 13.32 -10.45 -11.26
C ILE A 74 13.12 -8.94 -11.09
N CYS A 75 13.23 -8.43 -9.87
CA CYS A 75 13.08 -6.99 -9.62
C CYS A 75 14.23 -6.17 -10.20
N LEU A 76 15.46 -6.67 -10.14
CA LEU A 76 16.65 -6.01 -10.69
C LEU A 76 16.77 -6.12 -12.21
N GLU A 77 16.08 -7.09 -12.82
CA GLU A 77 16.20 -7.42 -14.25
C GLU A 77 17.64 -7.80 -14.62
N ARG A 78 18.38 -8.38 -13.66
CA ARG A 78 19.79 -8.78 -13.79
C ARG A 78 20.09 -10.04 -12.97
N SER A 79 20.96 -10.89 -13.50
CA SER A 79 21.37 -12.16 -12.89
C SER A 79 22.69 -12.10 -12.11
N ASP A 80 23.45 -11.01 -12.25
CA ASP A 80 24.85 -10.86 -11.79
C ASP A 80 25.02 -10.00 -10.52
N PHE A 81 24.03 -9.99 -9.61
CA PHE A 81 24.13 -9.22 -8.38
C PHE A 81 24.92 -10.01 -7.31
N LYS A 82 26.05 -9.45 -6.86
CA LYS A 82 26.88 -10.04 -5.80
C LYS A 82 26.12 -9.98 -4.46
N THR A 83 25.84 -11.14 -3.85
CA THR A 83 25.09 -11.29 -2.58
C THR A 83 25.61 -10.43 -1.42
N ILE A 84 26.85 -9.95 -1.51
CA ILE A 84 27.54 -9.15 -0.48
C ILE A 84 27.06 -7.68 -0.46
N MET A 85 26.48 -7.16 -1.54
CA MET A 85 26.05 -5.76 -1.59
C MET A 85 24.59 -5.61 -1.12
N THR A 86 24.33 -4.68 -0.20
CA THR A 86 22.96 -4.33 0.20
C THR A 86 22.24 -3.66 -0.97
N VAL A 87 21.29 -4.39 -1.58
CA VAL A 87 20.45 -3.87 -2.65
C VAL A 87 19.40 -2.93 -2.06
N THR A 88 19.33 -1.71 -2.58
CA THR A 88 18.33 -0.69 -2.22
C THR A 88 17.47 -0.32 -3.42
N SER A 89 16.34 0.36 -3.18
CA SER A 89 15.40 0.74 -4.25
C SER A 89 15.99 1.65 -5.33
N SER A 90 17.15 2.29 -5.11
CA SER A 90 17.85 3.10 -6.12
C SER A 90 18.54 2.27 -7.21
N HIS A 91 18.76 0.97 -6.96
CA HIS A 91 19.34 0.01 -7.89
C HIS A 91 18.28 -0.62 -8.81
N LEU A 92 16.99 -0.50 -8.45
CA LEU A 92 15.91 -1.06 -9.24
C LEU A 92 15.71 -0.25 -10.53
N PRO A 93 15.38 -0.93 -11.66
CA PRO A 93 14.85 -0.28 -12.86
C PRO A 93 13.67 0.63 -12.50
N ILE A 94 13.49 1.71 -13.26
CA ILE A 94 12.53 2.78 -12.93
C ILE A 94 11.10 2.25 -12.75
N VAL A 95 10.68 1.31 -13.59
CA VAL A 95 9.35 0.68 -13.54
C VAL A 95 9.20 -0.16 -12.28
N THR A 96 10.16 -1.05 -11.98
CA THR A 96 10.14 -1.84 -10.74
C THR A 96 10.16 -0.94 -9.51
N ARG A 97 10.91 0.16 -9.55
CA ARG A 97 10.95 1.13 -8.46
C ARG A 97 9.59 1.81 -8.24
N ILE A 98 8.87 2.17 -9.31
CA ILE A 98 7.50 2.71 -9.22
C ILE A 98 6.55 1.65 -8.66
N LEU A 99 6.62 0.40 -9.13
CA LEU A 99 5.80 -0.70 -8.59
C LEU A 99 6.04 -0.91 -7.09
N LEU A 100 7.30 -0.88 -6.65
CA LEU A 100 7.65 -0.96 -5.24
C LEU A 100 7.07 0.22 -4.44
N LEU A 101 7.07 1.43 -5.01
CA LEU A 101 6.45 2.59 -4.37
C LEU A 101 4.94 2.43 -4.24
N ILE A 102 4.25 1.89 -5.25
CA ILE A 102 2.82 1.58 -5.19
C ILE A 102 2.55 0.53 -4.09
N VAL A 103 3.34 -0.55 -4.05
CA VAL A 103 3.25 -1.57 -3.01
C VAL A 103 3.38 -0.95 -1.62
N THR A 104 4.42 -0.15 -1.41
CA THR A 104 4.81 0.34 -0.08
C THR A 104 4.12 1.62 0.38
N ASN A 105 3.42 2.34 -0.51
CA ASN A 105 2.61 3.51 -0.13
C ASN A 105 1.11 3.20 -0.09
N THR A 106 0.65 2.20 -0.84
CA THR A 106 -0.80 1.98 -1.00
C THR A 106 -1.27 0.58 -0.60
N LEU A 107 -0.55 -0.47 -1.00
CA LEU A 107 -1.04 -1.84 -0.80
C LEU A 107 -0.70 -2.39 0.56
N LEU A 108 0.53 -2.12 1.00
CA LEU A 108 1.13 -2.49 2.27
C LEU A 108 1.86 -1.24 2.77
N PRO A 109 1.12 -0.18 3.14
CA PRO A 109 1.68 1.12 3.48
C PRO A 109 2.62 0.98 4.67
N ARG A 110 3.87 1.40 4.48
CA ARG A 110 4.89 1.44 5.54
C ARG A 110 5.17 2.87 5.97
N GLU A 111 5.56 3.04 7.22
CA GLU A 111 6.16 4.28 7.69
C GLU A 111 7.69 4.27 7.49
N GLY A 112 8.26 5.47 7.37
CA GLY A 112 9.70 5.65 7.28
C GLY A 112 10.27 5.43 5.88
N SER A 113 11.46 4.83 5.81
CA SER A 113 12.24 4.82 4.57
C SER A 113 11.68 3.85 3.52
N HIS A 114 11.60 4.34 2.28
CA HIS A 114 11.30 3.51 1.12
C HIS A 114 12.55 2.94 0.40
N THR A 115 13.72 3.04 1.02
CA THR A 115 15.00 2.60 0.41
C THR A 115 15.27 1.11 0.59
N LEU A 116 14.90 0.55 1.74
CA LEU A 116 15.12 -0.86 2.04
C LEU A 116 14.07 -1.75 1.36
N LEU A 117 14.54 -2.87 0.83
CA LEU A 117 13.72 -3.86 0.14
C LEU A 117 13.27 -4.93 1.13
N SER A 118 12.02 -4.87 1.55
CA SER A 118 11.38 -5.96 2.30
C SER A 118 11.20 -7.16 1.39
N GLU A 119 11.45 -8.36 1.91
CA GLU A 119 11.19 -9.60 1.17
C GLU A 119 9.72 -9.70 0.72
N ARG A 120 8.78 -9.34 1.61
CA ARG A 120 7.34 -9.34 1.30
C ARG A 120 7.01 -8.38 0.16
N ASP A 121 7.61 -7.18 0.15
CA ASP A 121 7.33 -6.17 -0.87
C ASP A 121 7.87 -6.61 -2.23
N LEU A 122 9.08 -7.18 -2.27
CA LEU A 122 9.68 -7.71 -3.47
C LEU A 122 8.85 -8.85 -4.08
N LYS A 123 8.43 -9.81 -3.25
CA LYS A 123 7.60 -10.92 -3.72
C LYS A 123 6.25 -10.44 -4.27
N LEU A 124 5.66 -9.41 -3.66
CA LEU A 124 4.45 -8.80 -4.20
C LEU A 124 4.69 -8.06 -5.52
N VAL A 125 5.81 -7.35 -5.68
CA VAL A 125 6.21 -6.75 -6.96
C VAL A 125 6.39 -7.81 -8.05
N VAL A 126 6.99 -8.96 -7.73
CA VAL A 126 7.13 -10.09 -8.65
C VAL A 126 5.77 -10.63 -9.08
N CYS A 127 4.84 -10.81 -8.14
CA CYS A 127 3.48 -11.24 -8.46
C CYS A 127 2.80 -10.27 -9.43
N ILE A 128 2.96 -8.96 -9.22
CA ILE A 128 2.42 -7.93 -10.12
C ILE A 128 3.07 -8.02 -11.50
N LYS A 129 4.40 -8.14 -11.60
CA LYS A 129 5.11 -8.26 -12.88
C LYS A 129 4.70 -9.52 -13.65
N ASN A 130 4.45 -10.63 -12.95
CA ASN A 130 4.11 -11.92 -13.56
C ASN A 130 2.60 -12.10 -13.81
N GLY A 131 1.76 -11.14 -13.39
CA GLY A 131 0.30 -11.28 -13.47
C GLY A 131 -0.27 -12.35 -12.53
N THR A 132 0.47 -12.74 -11.50
CA THR A 132 0.00 -13.71 -10.49
C THR A 132 -1.16 -13.12 -9.71
N LEU A 133 -2.29 -13.84 -9.64
CA LEU A 133 -3.44 -13.43 -8.86
C LEU A 133 -3.13 -13.54 -7.36
N VAL A 134 -3.13 -12.41 -6.66
CA VAL A 134 -2.86 -12.31 -5.22
C VAL A 134 -4.16 -11.95 -4.49
N ASN A 135 -4.42 -12.64 -3.37
CA ASN A 135 -5.53 -12.29 -2.49
C ASN A 135 -5.19 -11.04 -1.67
N LEU A 136 -5.26 -9.88 -2.32
CA LEU A 136 -4.91 -8.61 -1.71
C LEU A 136 -5.74 -8.27 -0.46
N PRO A 137 -7.07 -8.50 -0.42
CA PRO A 137 -7.85 -8.29 0.80
C PRO A 137 -7.30 -9.05 2.02
N TYR A 138 -6.86 -10.30 1.81
CA TYR A 138 -6.21 -11.10 2.85
C TYR A 138 -4.86 -10.49 3.30
N HIS A 139 -4.07 -9.97 2.38
CA HIS A 139 -2.81 -9.30 2.75
C HIS A 139 -3.01 -7.96 3.44
N ILE A 140 -4.03 -7.19 3.06
CA ILE A 140 -4.39 -5.90 3.67
C ILE A 140 -4.78 -6.11 5.13
N ILE A 141 -5.70 -7.04 5.42
CA ILE A 141 -6.16 -7.27 6.80
C ILE A 141 -5.01 -7.75 7.70
N ASN A 142 -4.20 -8.69 7.21
CA ASN A 142 -3.04 -9.18 7.97
C ASN A 142 -1.99 -8.09 8.22
N HIS A 143 -1.80 -7.18 7.26
CA HIS A 143 -0.93 -6.03 7.44
C HIS A 143 -1.51 -5.02 8.44
N MET A 144 -2.82 -4.77 8.38
CA MET A 144 -3.51 -3.88 9.31
C MET A 144 -3.33 -4.36 10.75
N LEU A 145 -3.58 -5.64 11.00
CA LEU A 145 -3.51 -6.24 12.34
C LEU A 145 -2.09 -6.33 12.92
N SER A 146 -1.06 -6.29 12.08
CA SER A 146 0.34 -6.25 12.51
C SER A 146 0.88 -4.84 12.73
N ARG A 147 0.12 -3.79 12.36
CA ARG A 147 0.54 -2.38 12.36
C ARG A 147 -0.47 -1.45 13.05
N LEU A 148 -1.16 -1.92 14.08
CA LEU A 148 -2.22 -1.15 14.76
C LEU A 148 -1.75 0.21 15.31
N ASN A 149 -0.48 0.34 15.68
CA ASN A 149 0.10 1.59 16.21
C ASN A 149 0.23 2.71 15.15
N HIS A 150 0.02 2.41 13.87
CA HIS A 150 0.31 3.31 12.75
C HIS A 150 -0.93 3.70 11.93
N ILE A 151 -2.13 3.29 12.36
CA ILE A 151 -3.42 3.61 11.70
C ILE A 151 -3.32 3.45 10.16
N PRO A 152 -2.98 2.24 9.66
CA PRO A 152 -2.79 2.03 8.23
C PRO A 152 -4.11 2.15 7.47
N TYR A 153 -4.07 2.34 6.16
CA TYR A 153 -5.27 2.35 5.29
C TYR A 153 -6.42 3.30 5.70
N PRO A 154 -6.17 4.56 6.12
CA PRO A 154 -7.23 5.45 6.60
C PRO A 154 -8.32 5.72 5.54
N MET A 155 -7.94 5.73 4.25
CA MET A 155 -8.87 5.87 3.13
C MET A 155 -9.79 4.65 2.95
N LEU A 156 -9.26 3.44 3.09
CA LEU A 156 -10.07 2.21 3.00
C LEU A 156 -11.09 2.16 4.14
N ILE A 157 -10.65 2.44 5.37
CA ILE A 157 -11.54 2.47 6.53
C ILE A 157 -12.63 3.52 6.34
N SER A 158 -12.28 4.72 5.86
CA SER A 158 -13.27 5.77 5.57
C SER A 158 -14.32 5.33 4.54
N ARG A 159 -13.93 4.58 3.50
CA ARG A 159 -14.87 4.02 2.52
C ARG A 159 -15.77 2.94 3.11
N ILE A 160 -15.24 2.09 3.98
CA ILE A 160 -16.05 1.08 4.69
C ILE A 160 -17.09 1.80 5.56
N LEU A 161 -16.69 2.78 6.36
CA LEU A 161 -17.58 3.55 7.22
C LEU A 161 -18.66 4.29 6.42
N ALA A 162 -18.30 4.92 5.29
CA ALA A 162 -19.26 5.57 4.40
C ALA A 162 -20.30 4.58 3.83
N SER A 163 -19.92 3.33 3.59
CA SER A 163 -20.84 2.30 3.11
C SER A 163 -21.83 1.80 4.19
N LEU A 164 -21.57 2.10 5.46
CA LEU A 164 -22.39 1.71 6.60
C LEU A 164 -23.40 2.81 7.01
N ASN A 165 -23.45 3.94 6.28
CA ASN A 165 -24.34 5.08 6.57
C ASN A 165 -24.25 5.60 8.02
N ILE A 166 -23.07 5.52 8.64
CA ILE A 166 -22.81 6.11 9.96
C ILE A 166 -22.95 7.62 9.85
N ASP A 167 -23.59 8.26 10.84
CA ASP A 167 -23.72 9.72 10.87
C ASP A 167 -22.34 10.37 11.02
N ILE A 168 -21.86 10.95 9.92
CA ILE A 168 -20.56 11.60 9.79
C ILE A 168 -20.64 13.13 9.83
N SER A 169 -21.82 13.69 10.13
CA SER A 169 -22.09 15.14 10.10
C SER A 169 -21.14 15.96 10.96
N ASP A 170 -20.67 15.41 12.08
CA ASP A 170 -19.76 16.07 13.03
C ASP A 170 -18.25 15.88 12.70
N ASP A 171 -17.91 15.18 11.61
CA ASP A 171 -16.52 14.91 11.17
C ASP A 171 -16.16 15.61 9.85
N GLU A 172 -16.80 16.76 9.55
CA GLU A 172 -16.58 17.60 8.34
C GLU A 172 -15.15 18.14 8.14
N HIS A 173 -14.17 17.70 8.94
CA HIS A 173 -12.77 18.06 8.79
C HIS A 173 -12.13 17.23 7.66
N ASN A 174 -12.49 17.59 6.42
CA ASN A 174 -11.91 17.09 5.19
C ASN A 174 -10.41 17.41 5.12
N VAL A 175 -9.56 16.52 5.61
CA VAL A 175 -8.12 16.65 5.41
C VAL A 175 -7.78 16.03 4.04
N LYS A 176 -7.28 16.85 3.13
CA LYS A 176 -6.77 16.36 1.85
C LYS A 176 -5.63 15.36 2.11
N PRO A 177 -5.57 14.23 1.39
CA PRO A 177 -4.49 13.27 1.53
C PRO A 177 -3.14 13.96 1.29
N ASN A 178 -2.13 13.57 2.07
CA ASN A 178 -0.79 14.14 1.95
C ASN A 178 -0.26 13.91 0.52
N PRO A 179 0.05 14.96 -0.25
CA PRO A 179 0.53 14.81 -1.62
C PRO A 179 1.80 13.96 -1.75
N LYS A 180 2.60 13.85 -0.67
CA LYS A 180 3.82 13.05 -0.62
C LYS A 180 3.55 11.54 -0.55
N GLN A 181 2.38 11.13 -0.08
CA GLN A 181 1.96 9.72 -0.02
C GLN A 181 1.27 9.26 -1.30
N LEU A 182 0.87 10.20 -2.17
CA LEU A 182 0.26 9.91 -3.45
C LEU A 182 1.33 9.54 -4.47
N ILE A 183 1.17 8.40 -5.16
CA ILE A 183 1.99 8.05 -6.32
C ILE A 183 1.48 8.82 -7.56
N ASN A 184 1.68 10.12 -7.54
CA ASN A 184 1.41 11.02 -8.67
C ASN A 184 2.72 11.69 -9.13
N LYS A 185 2.66 12.54 -10.17
CA LYS A 185 3.85 13.23 -10.71
C LYS A 185 4.61 14.04 -9.64
N ALA A 186 3.91 14.68 -8.71
CA ALA A 186 4.53 15.44 -7.63
C ALA A 186 5.13 14.54 -6.55
N GLY A 187 4.44 13.47 -6.16
CA GLY A 187 4.92 12.48 -5.21
C GLY A 187 6.15 11.74 -5.72
N LEU A 188 6.15 11.29 -6.98
CA LEU A 188 7.30 10.64 -7.62
C LEU A 188 8.53 11.54 -7.68
N LYS A 189 8.35 12.87 -7.82
CA LYS A 189 9.46 13.83 -7.74
C LYS A 189 10.19 13.78 -6.40
N SER A 190 9.48 13.55 -5.30
CA SER A 190 10.09 13.38 -3.97
C SER A 190 10.94 12.11 -3.84
N TYR A 191 10.73 11.14 -4.73
CA TYR A 191 11.54 9.93 -4.87
C TYR A 191 12.62 10.06 -5.96
N ASN A 192 12.93 11.27 -6.44
CA ASN A 192 13.87 11.52 -7.54
C ASN A 192 13.45 10.81 -8.84
N ILE A 193 12.16 10.81 -9.14
CA ILE A 193 11.59 10.28 -10.39
C ILE A 193 10.84 11.41 -11.08
N LYS A 194 11.21 11.73 -12.33
CA LYS A 194 10.54 12.77 -13.13
C LYS A 194 10.01 12.17 -14.43
N PHE A 195 9.01 12.83 -15.00
CA PHE A 195 8.49 12.51 -16.34
C PHE A 195 9.08 13.51 -17.34
N GLU A 196 9.84 13.02 -18.31
CA GLU A 196 10.59 13.80 -19.31
C GLU A 196 10.49 13.08 -20.66
N GLU A 197 10.18 13.83 -21.72
CA GLU A 197 10.11 13.29 -23.10
C GLU A 197 9.21 12.04 -23.26
N GLY A 198 8.11 11.97 -22.50
CA GLY A 198 7.19 10.83 -22.55
C GLY A 198 7.61 9.61 -21.72
N LEU A 199 8.74 9.69 -21.01
CA LEU A 199 9.32 8.59 -20.23
C LEU A 199 9.52 8.99 -18.76
N TRP A 200 9.39 7.99 -17.87
CA TRP A 200 9.79 8.15 -16.47
C TRP A 200 11.29 7.93 -16.34
N VAL A 201 12.00 8.90 -15.78
CA VAL A 201 13.46 8.88 -15.63
C VAL A 201 13.88 9.21 -14.20
N LYS A 202 15.05 8.69 -13.81
CA LYS A 202 15.68 9.03 -12.53
C LYS A 202 16.20 10.47 -12.60
N GLN A 203 15.76 11.31 -11.67
CA GLN A 203 16.32 12.65 -11.52
C GLN A 203 17.73 12.54 -10.93
N GLN A 204 18.73 13.04 -11.65
CA GLN A 204 20.06 13.24 -11.07
C GLN A 204 19.97 14.35 -10.03
N VAL A 205 20.33 14.03 -8.80
CA VAL A 205 20.55 15.05 -7.77
C VAL A 205 21.88 15.69 -8.13
N ALA A 206 21.87 16.95 -8.56
CA ALA A 206 23.11 17.71 -8.74
C ALA A 206 23.89 17.60 -7.44
N GLY A 207 25.09 17.00 -7.50
CA GLY A 207 25.98 16.96 -6.35
C GLY A 207 26.16 18.39 -5.87
N ARG A 208 25.95 18.64 -4.58
CA ARG A 208 26.54 19.84 -3.98
C ARG A 208 28.03 19.71 -4.22
N ALA A 209 28.59 20.61 -5.00
CA ALA A 209 30.03 20.74 -5.12
C ALA A 209 30.62 20.90 -3.70
N PRO A 210 31.80 20.31 -3.44
CA PRO A 210 32.46 20.38 -2.14
C PRO A 210 32.68 21.82 -1.66
#